data_AF-A0A8T6IQD3-F1
#
_entry.id   AF-A0A8T6IQD3-F1
#
_cell.length_a   1.000
_cell.length_b   1.000
_cell.length_c   1.000
_cell.angle_alpha   90.00
_cell.angle_beta   90.00
_cell.angle_gamma   90.00
#
_symmetry.space_group_name_H-M   'P 1'
#
loop_
_entity.id
_entity.type
_entity.pdbx_description
1 polymer ?
#
loop_
_entity_poly.entity_id
_entity_poly.type
_entity_poly.pdbx_seq_one_letter_code
_entity_poly.pdbx_strand_id
1 'polypeptide(L)'
;MPCMGRRAMYKSFRVKNFRCFKDLQINDLGRVNLIAGQNNTGKTALLEAMYLFTKPLTPQVLFHLNYVRGLNVPSDNLPAYWQQFFYRMDSNNAITIAVDNTERASGSRLSIIEREFTKEVLDLLTVQFTRQHKSLPMGEILSEIATTDLLLELTYTWDRAPDNYKIIFSPIFLSESAKEFEEKSEFIPTKWQPSSAATANQFSQLEFDGLTPRLPDALSIFEPDLADLNLLSTHGQVTIWASVGGILQP
;
A
#
# COMPACT_ATOMS: atom_id res chain seq x y z
N MET A 1 -18.21 -14.26 4.61
CA MET A 1 -17.32 -13.22 5.16
C MET A 1 -15.98 -13.86 5.49
N PRO A 2 -14.85 -13.41 4.89
CA PRO A 2 -13.56 -13.94 5.28
C PRO A 2 -13.31 -13.57 6.75
N CYS A 3 -13.07 -14.59 7.56
CA CYS A 3 -12.97 -14.50 9.00
C CYS A 3 -11.62 -13.85 9.37
N MET A 4 -11.51 -12.53 9.25
CA MET A 4 -10.31 -11.74 9.60
C MET A 4 -10.19 -11.42 11.11
N GLY A 5 -10.83 -12.23 11.97
CA GLY A 5 -10.85 -12.01 13.42
C GLY A 5 -9.63 -12.55 14.19
N ARG A 6 -8.76 -13.38 13.59
CA ARG A 6 -7.56 -13.93 14.26
C ARG A 6 -6.27 -13.59 13.52
N ARG A 7 -5.30 -13.08 14.29
CA ARG A 7 -3.93 -12.73 13.88
C ARG A 7 -3.18 -14.00 13.45
N ALA A 8 -3.16 -14.29 12.16
CA ALA A 8 -2.35 -15.36 11.61
C ALA A 8 -0.91 -14.85 11.39
N MET A 9 0.08 -15.65 11.77
CA MET A 9 1.49 -15.32 11.60
C MET A 9 2.03 -15.96 10.33
N TYR A 10 2.75 -15.17 9.51
CA TYR A 10 3.40 -15.66 8.30
C TYR A 10 4.55 -16.60 8.69
N LYS A 11 4.62 -17.78 8.06
CA LYS A 11 5.70 -18.77 8.21
C LYS A 11 6.64 -18.79 7.04
N SER A 12 6.10 -18.64 5.84
CA SER A 12 6.88 -18.53 4.62
C SER A 12 6.42 -17.29 3.86
N PHE A 13 7.34 -16.72 3.10
CA PHE A 13 7.05 -15.64 2.18
C PHE A 13 7.85 -15.90 0.89
N ARG A 14 7.18 -15.85 -0.25
CA ARG A 14 7.83 -15.94 -1.55
C ARG A 14 7.37 -14.80 -2.44
N VAL A 15 8.30 -14.15 -3.10
CA VAL A 15 8.02 -13.10 -4.09
C VAL A 15 8.77 -13.38 -5.38
N LYS A 16 8.10 -13.23 -6.51
CA LYS A 16 8.69 -13.34 -7.85
C LYS A 16 8.37 -12.12 -8.70
N ASN A 17 9.27 -11.84 -9.63
CA ASN A 17 9.20 -10.74 -10.58
C ASN A 17 8.96 -9.37 -9.92
N PHE A 18 9.49 -9.15 -8.71
CA PHE A 18 9.30 -7.90 -7.98
C PHE A 18 10.62 -7.15 -7.80
N ARG A 19 10.74 -5.96 -8.37
CA ARG A 19 11.91 -5.07 -8.31
C ARG A 19 13.23 -5.79 -8.62
N CYS A 20 14.05 -6.08 -7.61
CA CYS A 20 15.33 -6.78 -7.75
C CYS A 20 15.20 -8.31 -7.63
N PHE A 21 14.03 -8.83 -7.26
CA PHE A 21 13.80 -10.25 -7.04
C PHE A 21 13.17 -10.90 -8.27
N LYS A 22 13.96 -11.74 -8.95
CA LYS A 22 13.41 -12.69 -9.93
C LYS A 22 12.57 -13.75 -9.21
N ASP A 23 13.13 -14.36 -8.16
CA ASP A 23 12.46 -15.31 -7.27
C ASP A 23 13.20 -15.27 -5.92
N LEU A 24 12.51 -14.85 -4.86
CA LEU A 24 13.02 -14.83 -3.49
C LEU A 24 12.05 -15.62 -2.62
N GLN A 25 12.58 -16.61 -1.89
CA GLN A 25 11.82 -17.37 -0.90
C GLN A 25 12.48 -17.23 0.48
N ILE A 26 11.65 -16.96 1.47
CA ILE A 26 12.01 -16.88 2.89
C ILE A 26 11.14 -17.90 3.62
N ASN A 27 11.79 -18.79 4.35
CA ASN A 27 11.12 -19.77 5.20
C ASN A 27 11.34 -19.41 6.66
N ASP A 28 10.63 -20.09 7.55
CA ASP A 28 10.83 -20.02 9.00
C ASP A 28 10.74 -18.61 9.60
N LEU A 29 9.85 -17.78 9.06
CA LEU A 29 9.57 -16.46 9.62
C LEU A 29 9.16 -16.58 11.10
N GLY A 30 9.81 -15.75 11.91
CA GLY A 30 9.54 -15.55 13.33
C GLY A 30 8.51 -14.45 13.57
N ARG A 31 8.07 -14.29 14.83
CA ARG A 31 7.17 -13.17 15.20
C ARG A 31 7.85 -11.82 15.01
N VAL A 32 9.17 -11.82 15.18
CA VAL A 32 10.07 -10.70 14.94
C VAL A 32 11.17 -11.24 14.02
N ASN A 33 11.46 -10.51 12.94
CA ASN A 33 12.49 -10.87 11.97
C ASN A 33 13.43 -9.68 11.80
N LEU A 34 14.73 -9.92 11.88
CA LEU A 34 15.76 -8.92 11.59
C LEU A 34 16.34 -9.21 10.20
N ILE A 35 16.13 -8.28 9.27
CA ILE A 35 16.67 -8.38 7.90
C ILE A 35 17.90 -7.47 7.82
N ALA A 36 19.09 -8.07 7.76
CA ALA A 36 20.36 -7.36 7.68
C ALA A 36 21.06 -7.58 6.33
N GLY A 37 21.94 -6.64 5.96
CA GLY A 37 22.72 -6.71 4.71
C GLY A 37 23.18 -5.34 4.24
N GLN A 38 24.02 -5.31 3.19
CA GLN A 38 24.53 -4.07 2.61
C GLN A 38 23.41 -3.19 2.04
N ASN A 39 23.69 -1.90 1.83
CA ASN A 39 22.75 -1.02 1.15
C ASN A 39 22.46 -1.54 -0.26
N ASN A 40 21.24 -1.27 -0.74
CA ASN A 40 20.80 -1.63 -2.09
C ASN A 40 20.68 -3.14 -2.39
N THR A 41 20.71 -4.02 -1.39
CA THR A 41 20.52 -5.48 -1.57
C THR A 41 19.07 -5.95 -1.63
N GLY A 42 18.10 -5.02 -1.60
CA GLY A 42 16.67 -5.35 -1.68
C GLY A 42 15.92 -5.40 -0.34
N LYS A 43 16.52 -5.01 0.79
CA LYS A 43 15.83 -5.02 2.11
C LYS A 43 14.52 -4.23 2.10
N THR A 44 14.55 -3.00 1.58
CA THR A 44 13.34 -2.17 1.42
C THR A 44 12.36 -2.77 0.44
N ALA A 45 12.83 -3.34 -0.67
CA ALA A 45 11.98 -4.03 -1.64
C ALA A 45 11.24 -5.23 -1.02
N LEU A 46 11.89 -5.97 -0.12
CA LEU A 46 11.25 -7.08 0.58
C LEU A 46 10.12 -6.59 1.49
N LEU A 47 10.36 -5.55 2.31
CA LEU A 47 9.33 -4.98 3.18
C LEU A 47 8.15 -4.40 2.39
N GLU A 48 8.40 -3.80 1.24
CA GLU A 48 7.36 -3.30 0.34
C GLU A 48 6.52 -4.41 -0.28
N ALA A 49 7.15 -5.51 -0.71
CA ALA A 49 6.41 -6.67 -1.20
C ALA A 49 5.51 -7.27 -0.10
N MET A 50 6.02 -7.35 1.13
CA MET A 50 5.22 -7.79 2.29
C MET A 50 4.06 -6.82 2.56
N TYR A 51 4.30 -5.51 2.54
CA TYR A 51 3.24 -4.50 2.74
C TYR A 51 2.20 -4.47 1.61
N LEU A 52 2.62 -4.75 0.37
CA LEU A 52 1.68 -4.90 -0.74
C LEU A 52 0.75 -6.10 -0.52
N PHE A 53 1.29 -7.20 0.03
CA PHE A 53 0.51 -8.40 0.29
C PHE A 53 -0.50 -8.25 1.43
N THR A 54 -0.22 -7.41 2.43
CA THR A 54 -1.19 -7.14 3.51
C THR A 54 -2.42 -6.37 3.01
N LYS A 55 -2.36 -5.82 1.80
CA LYS A 55 -3.43 -5.05 1.16
C LYS A 55 -3.62 -5.49 -0.31
N PRO A 56 -3.94 -6.79 -0.54
CA PRO A 56 -3.72 -7.44 -1.83
C PRO A 56 -4.63 -6.96 -2.96
N LEU A 57 -5.74 -6.30 -2.64
CA LEU A 57 -6.71 -5.76 -3.59
C LEU A 57 -6.88 -4.24 -3.40
N THR A 58 -5.80 -3.56 -3.01
CA THR A 58 -5.73 -2.11 -2.80
C THR A 58 -4.58 -1.54 -3.65
N PRO A 59 -4.81 -1.27 -4.94
CA PRO A 59 -3.77 -0.79 -5.86
C PRO A 59 -3.16 0.56 -5.45
N GLN A 60 -3.89 1.36 -4.67
CA GLN A 60 -3.44 2.63 -4.09
C GLN A 60 -2.15 2.47 -3.26
N VAL A 61 -1.86 1.26 -2.76
CA VAL A 61 -0.61 0.95 -2.04
C VAL A 61 0.61 1.18 -2.92
N LEU A 62 0.55 0.91 -4.23
CA LEU A 62 1.68 1.15 -5.14
C LEU A 62 2.01 2.64 -5.23
N PHE A 63 0.98 3.49 -5.29
CA PHE A 63 1.12 4.95 -5.29
C PHE A 63 1.71 5.44 -3.98
N HIS A 64 1.20 4.93 -2.85
CA HIS A 64 1.74 5.24 -1.53
C HIS A 64 3.22 4.85 -1.44
N LEU A 65 3.60 3.66 -1.91
CA LEU A 65 4.98 3.18 -1.91
C LEU A 65 5.91 4.05 -2.79
N ASN A 66 5.41 4.60 -3.89
CA ASN A 66 6.16 5.57 -4.70
C ASN A 66 6.30 6.91 -3.96
N TYR A 67 5.22 7.39 -3.37
CA TYR A 67 5.20 8.65 -2.62
C TYR A 67 6.18 8.63 -1.44
N VAL A 68 6.19 7.56 -0.63
CA VAL A 68 7.13 7.43 0.50
C VAL A 68 8.59 7.30 0.07
N ARG A 69 8.85 6.96 -1.20
CA ARG A 69 10.19 7.00 -1.81
C ARG A 69 10.56 8.38 -2.36
N GLY A 70 9.65 9.34 -2.34
CA GLY A 70 9.82 10.66 -2.96
C GLY A 70 9.75 10.62 -4.49
N LEU A 71 9.12 9.58 -5.07
CA LEU A 71 8.90 9.50 -6.51
C LEU A 71 7.67 10.34 -6.87
N ASN A 72 7.93 11.51 -7.44
CA ASN A 72 6.90 12.32 -8.08
C ASN A 72 6.69 11.77 -9.50
N VAL A 73 5.84 10.76 -9.63
CA VAL A 73 5.48 10.23 -10.95
C VAL A 73 4.53 11.26 -11.62
N PRO A 74 4.88 11.78 -12.80
CA PRO A 74 3.99 12.67 -13.54
C PRO A 74 2.64 12.01 -13.85
N SER A 75 1.55 12.77 -13.79
CA SER A 75 0.19 12.26 -14.03
C SER A 75 -0.04 11.73 -15.45
N ASP A 76 0.78 12.17 -16.41
CA ASP A 76 0.77 11.76 -17.81
C ASP A 76 1.59 10.47 -18.07
N ASN A 77 2.33 9.96 -17.09
CA ASN A 77 3.07 8.69 -17.19
C ASN A 77 2.48 7.63 -16.27
N LEU A 78 1.26 7.19 -16.59
CA LEU A 78 0.56 6.14 -15.83
C LEU A 78 1.38 4.85 -15.64
N PRO A 79 2.09 4.32 -16.66
CA PRO A 79 2.81 3.05 -16.50
C PRO A 79 3.98 3.15 -15.50
N ALA A 80 4.62 4.32 -15.39
CA ALA A 80 5.70 4.53 -14.42
C ALA A 80 5.24 4.37 -12.95
N TYR A 81 3.93 4.44 -12.66
CA TYR A 81 3.43 4.19 -11.31
C TYR A 81 3.60 2.74 -10.87
N TRP A 82 3.47 1.74 -11.74
CA TRP A 82 3.59 0.32 -11.35
C TRP A 82 4.74 -0.44 -12.02
N GLN A 83 5.18 -0.07 -13.24
CA GLN A 83 6.21 -0.81 -13.97
C GLN A 83 7.52 -0.95 -13.19
N GLN A 84 7.89 0.07 -12.41
CA GLN A 84 9.07 0.03 -11.54
C GLN A 84 9.06 -1.06 -10.44
N PHE A 85 7.89 -1.63 -10.14
CA PHE A 85 7.77 -2.74 -9.20
C PHE A 85 8.01 -4.09 -9.88
N PHE A 86 7.97 -4.17 -11.21
CA PHE A 86 8.25 -5.39 -11.94
C PHE A 86 9.76 -5.64 -12.05
N TYR A 87 10.16 -6.91 -12.02
CA TYR A 87 11.56 -7.26 -12.18
C TYR A 87 12.08 -6.81 -13.54
N ARG A 88 13.17 -6.02 -13.53
CA ARG A 88 13.71 -5.35 -14.73
C ARG A 88 12.69 -4.45 -15.47
N MET A 89 11.67 -3.98 -14.76
CA MET A 89 10.55 -3.20 -15.34
C MET A 89 9.82 -3.94 -16.48
N ASP A 90 9.88 -5.28 -16.47
CA ASP A 90 9.18 -6.12 -17.45
C ASP A 90 7.79 -6.51 -16.94
N SER A 91 6.78 -5.74 -17.34
CA SER A 91 5.38 -5.93 -16.97
C SER A 91 4.68 -7.09 -17.67
N ASN A 92 5.34 -7.75 -18.64
CA ASN A 92 4.80 -8.94 -19.31
C ASN A 92 4.71 -10.15 -18.37
N ASN A 93 5.50 -10.13 -17.30
CA ASN A 93 5.56 -11.20 -16.31
C ASN A 93 4.89 -10.75 -15.01
N ALA A 94 3.87 -11.48 -14.55
CA ALA A 94 3.17 -11.14 -13.32
C ALA A 94 4.12 -11.11 -12.11
N ILE A 95 3.96 -10.09 -11.26
CA ILE A 95 4.44 -10.12 -9.88
C ILE A 95 3.61 -11.18 -9.16
N THR A 96 4.26 -12.10 -8.46
CA THR A 96 3.56 -13.07 -7.60
C THR A 96 4.11 -13.02 -6.19
N ILE A 97 3.21 -12.95 -5.22
CA ILE A 97 3.55 -13.00 -3.80
C ILE A 97 2.73 -14.11 -3.17
N ALA A 98 3.39 -15.02 -2.44
CA ALA A 98 2.76 -16.14 -1.77
C ALA A 98 3.19 -16.19 -0.31
N VAL A 99 2.24 -16.48 0.57
CA VAL A 99 2.44 -16.55 2.02
C VAL A 99 1.73 -17.76 2.58
N ASP A 100 2.44 -18.54 3.41
CA ASP A 100 1.84 -19.59 4.23
C ASP A 100 1.77 -19.15 5.69
N ASN A 101 0.68 -19.50 6.37
CA ASN A 101 0.38 -19.05 7.73
C ASN A 101 0.26 -20.20 8.74
N THR A 102 0.71 -19.97 9.98
CA THR A 102 0.72 -20.97 11.08
C THR A 102 -0.62 -21.60 11.39
N GLU A 103 -1.67 -20.78 11.49
CA GLU A 103 -2.98 -21.23 11.97
C GLU A 103 -3.92 -21.65 10.84
N ARG A 104 -3.57 -21.35 9.59
CA ARG A 104 -4.50 -21.54 8.47
C ARG A 104 -4.27 -22.84 7.69
N ALA A 105 -3.12 -23.53 7.77
CA ALA A 105 -2.82 -24.68 6.91
C ALA A 105 -3.22 -24.44 5.43
N SER A 106 -3.15 -23.18 5.02
CA SER A 106 -3.71 -22.66 3.78
C SER A 106 -2.88 -21.44 3.42
N GLY A 107 -2.27 -21.50 2.26
CA GLY A 107 -1.52 -20.41 1.66
C GLY A 107 -2.46 -19.40 1.01
N SER A 108 -1.96 -18.18 0.91
CA SER A 108 -2.59 -17.08 0.18
C SER A 108 -1.63 -16.59 -0.89
N ARG A 109 -2.15 -16.20 -2.05
CA ARG A 109 -1.33 -15.73 -3.18
C ARG A 109 -1.95 -14.49 -3.82
N LEU A 110 -1.10 -13.49 -4.07
CA LEU A 110 -1.39 -12.29 -4.84
C LEU A 110 -0.65 -12.36 -6.17
N SER A 111 -1.36 -12.10 -7.27
CA SER A 111 -0.80 -11.90 -8.60
C SER A 111 -1.15 -10.51 -9.10
N ILE A 112 -0.17 -9.78 -9.61
CA ILE A 112 -0.35 -8.45 -10.20
C ILE A 112 0.26 -8.47 -11.60
N ILE A 113 -0.53 -8.10 -12.61
CA ILE A 113 -0.10 -8.11 -14.00
C ILE A 113 -0.68 -6.91 -14.75
N GLU A 114 0.14 -6.32 -15.62
CA GLU A 114 -0.31 -5.30 -16.56
C GLU A 114 -1.13 -5.96 -17.67
N ARG A 115 -2.24 -5.32 -18.03
CA ARG A 115 -3.15 -5.78 -19.08
C ARG A 115 -3.35 -4.67 -20.09
N GLU A 116 -3.37 -5.07 -21.35
CA GLU A 116 -3.90 -4.25 -22.42
C GLU A 116 -5.42 -4.18 -22.32
N PHE A 117 -5.99 -3.11 -22.85
CA PHE A 117 -7.43 -2.98 -22.93
C PHE A 117 -8.02 -3.99 -23.94
N THR A 118 -8.85 -4.91 -23.44
CA THR A 118 -9.59 -5.88 -24.25
C THR A 118 -11.07 -5.86 -23.90
N LYS A 119 -11.91 -6.47 -24.75
CA LYS A 119 -13.34 -6.64 -24.47
C LYS A 119 -13.60 -7.40 -23.16
N GLU A 120 -12.80 -8.41 -22.86
CA GLU A 120 -12.91 -9.18 -21.62
C GLU A 120 -12.63 -8.31 -20.40
N VAL A 121 -11.62 -7.44 -20.49
CA VAL A 121 -11.29 -6.49 -19.42
C VAL A 121 -12.38 -5.44 -19.27
N LEU A 122 -12.98 -4.98 -20.38
CA LEU A 122 -14.12 -4.07 -20.37
C LEU A 122 -15.34 -4.69 -19.69
N ASP A 123 -15.63 -5.96 -19.97
CA ASP A 123 -16.75 -6.67 -19.34
C ASP A 123 -16.54 -6.78 -17.82
N LEU A 124 -15.31 -7.09 -17.38
CA LEU A 124 -14.94 -7.10 -15.95
C LEU A 124 -15.09 -5.73 -15.30
N LEU A 125 -14.55 -4.68 -15.94
CA LEU A 125 -14.68 -3.30 -15.45
C LEU A 125 -16.15 -2.92 -15.33
N THR A 126 -16.97 -3.21 -16.34
CA THR A 126 -18.41 -2.91 -16.32
C THR A 126 -19.12 -3.58 -15.15
N VAL A 127 -18.79 -4.85 -14.85
CA VAL A 127 -19.34 -5.56 -13.68
C VAL A 127 -18.89 -4.90 -12.38
N GLN A 128 -17.61 -4.54 -12.25
CA GLN A 128 -17.08 -3.84 -11.08
C GLN A 128 -17.77 -2.48 -10.87
N PHE A 129 -17.92 -1.70 -11.94
CA PHE A 129 -18.57 -0.40 -11.93
C PHE A 129 -20.04 -0.47 -11.56
N THR A 130 -20.79 -1.41 -12.15
CA THR A 130 -22.24 -1.55 -11.89
C THR A 130 -22.50 -1.89 -10.42
N ARG A 131 -21.57 -2.60 -9.75
CA ARG A 131 -21.64 -2.84 -8.30
C ARG A 131 -21.46 -1.56 -7.48
N GLN A 132 -20.61 -0.65 -7.94
CA GLN A 132 -20.16 0.53 -7.18
C GLN A 132 -21.00 1.79 -7.45
N HIS A 133 -21.33 2.06 -8.71
CA HIS A 133 -21.94 3.30 -9.16
C HIS A 133 -23.21 3.01 -9.95
N LYS A 134 -24.37 3.09 -9.28
CA LYS A 134 -25.69 2.87 -9.91
C LYS A 134 -26.08 3.94 -10.95
N SER A 135 -25.26 4.98 -11.19
CA SER A 135 -25.74 6.25 -11.80
C SER A 135 -24.86 6.88 -12.88
N LEU A 136 -23.70 6.32 -13.24
CA LEU A 136 -22.88 6.89 -14.34
C LEU A 136 -23.30 6.31 -15.71
N PRO A 137 -23.47 7.13 -16.76
CA PRO A 137 -23.76 6.62 -18.10
C PRO A 137 -22.59 5.81 -18.67
N MET A 138 -22.87 4.61 -19.19
CA MET A 138 -21.86 3.74 -19.80
C MET A 138 -21.04 4.41 -20.92
N GLY A 139 -21.62 5.39 -21.62
CA GLY A 139 -20.94 6.10 -22.71
C GLY A 139 -19.74 6.94 -22.26
N GLU A 140 -19.83 7.59 -21.09
CA GLU A 140 -18.72 8.39 -20.54
C GLU A 140 -17.59 7.49 -20.04
N ILE A 141 -17.96 6.40 -19.34
CA ILE A 141 -17.04 5.35 -18.87
C ILE A 141 -16.24 4.78 -20.06
N LEU A 142 -16.93 4.39 -21.14
CA LEU A 142 -16.28 3.84 -22.33
C LEU A 142 -15.32 4.82 -23.00
N SER A 143 -15.66 6.11 -23.03
CA SER A 143 -14.83 7.14 -23.66
C SER A 143 -13.53 7.41 -22.91
N GLU A 144 -13.54 7.33 -21.58
CA GLU A 144 -12.34 7.49 -20.74
C GLU A 144 -11.53 6.18 -20.60
N ILE A 145 -12.17 5.00 -20.64
CA ILE A 145 -11.42 3.73 -20.67
C ILE A 145 -10.68 3.57 -22.00
N ALA A 146 -11.31 3.93 -23.12
CA ALA A 146 -10.73 3.78 -24.45
C ALA A 146 -9.49 4.66 -24.69
N THR A 147 -9.24 5.67 -23.83
CA THR A 147 -8.01 6.48 -23.88
C THR A 147 -6.90 5.94 -22.99
N THR A 148 -7.15 4.88 -22.21
CA THR A 148 -6.16 4.25 -21.32
C THR A 148 -5.71 2.91 -21.89
N ASP A 149 -4.50 2.84 -22.46
CA ASP A 149 -3.99 1.59 -23.05
C ASP A 149 -3.58 0.55 -22.00
N LEU A 150 -3.37 0.94 -20.73
CA LEU A 150 -2.72 0.10 -19.73
C LEU A 150 -3.50 0.03 -18.42
N LEU A 151 -3.80 -1.20 -18.00
CA LEU A 151 -4.59 -1.55 -16.83
C LEU A 151 -3.79 -2.48 -15.93
N LEU A 152 -4.13 -2.51 -14.64
CA LEU A 152 -3.51 -3.41 -13.67
C LEU A 152 -4.53 -4.42 -13.16
N GLU A 153 -4.31 -5.70 -13.43
CA GLU A 153 -5.11 -6.79 -12.88
C GLU A 153 -4.47 -7.28 -11.58
N LEU A 154 -5.24 -7.28 -10.49
CA LEU A 154 -4.86 -7.86 -9.22
C LEU A 154 -5.76 -9.06 -8.94
N THR A 155 -5.16 -10.22 -8.70
CA THR A 155 -5.86 -11.45 -8.35
C THR A 155 -5.35 -11.97 -7.01
N TYR A 156 -6.26 -12.10 -6.04
CA TYR A 156 -5.99 -12.65 -4.73
C TYR A 156 -6.71 -13.99 -4.54
N THR A 157 -5.96 -15.00 -4.11
CA THR A 157 -6.42 -16.37 -3.94
C THR A 157 -6.01 -16.89 -2.58
N TRP A 158 -6.83 -17.71 -1.95
CA TRP A 158 -6.44 -18.44 -0.73
C TRP A 158 -7.09 -19.81 -0.72
N ASP A 159 -6.42 -20.81 -0.16
CA ASP A 159 -6.79 -22.22 -0.37
C ASP A 159 -8.18 -22.62 0.17
N ARG A 160 -8.78 -21.83 1.06
CA ARG A 160 -10.14 -22.04 1.60
C ARG A 160 -11.27 -21.30 0.88
N ALA A 161 -10.97 -20.43 -0.09
CA ALA A 161 -12.00 -19.76 -0.87
C ALA A 161 -12.35 -20.64 -2.07
N PRO A 162 -13.65 -20.78 -2.39
CA PRO A 162 -14.08 -21.47 -3.61
C PRO A 162 -13.70 -20.68 -4.87
N ASP A 163 -13.62 -19.36 -4.76
CA ASP A 163 -13.39 -18.45 -5.89
C ASP A 163 -12.17 -17.55 -5.68
N ASN A 164 -11.53 -17.18 -6.78
CA ASN A 164 -10.48 -16.17 -6.79
C ASN A 164 -11.12 -14.77 -6.76
N TYR A 165 -10.55 -13.86 -5.98
CA TYR A 165 -10.96 -12.47 -5.98
C TYR A 165 -10.11 -11.70 -6.97
N LYS A 166 -10.75 -11.09 -7.96
CA LYS A 166 -10.08 -10.35 -9.02
C LYS A 166 -10.62 -8.92 -9.07
N ILE A 167 -9.70 -7.97 -9.18
CA ILE A 167 -10.02 -6.58 -9.53
C ILE A 167 -9.19 -6.13 -10.72
N ILE A 168 -9.79 -5.31 -11.58
CA ILE A 168 -9.05 -4.49 -12.54
C ILE A 168 -8.97 -3.08 -11.98
N PHE A 169 -7.78 -2.51 -12.06
CA PHE A 169 -7.48 -1.15 -11.69
C PHE A 169 -7.06 -0.35 -12.92
N SER A 170 -7.62 0.86 -13.02
CA SER A 170 -7.16 1.90 -13.94
C SER A 170 -6.88 3.14 -13.12
N PRO A 171 -5.82 3.91 -13.37
CA PRO A 171 -5.56 5.15 -12.62
C PRO A 171 -6.60 6.24 -12.86
N ILE A 172 -7.23 6.24 -14.04
CA ILE A 172 -8.26 7.21 -14.41
C ILE A 172 -9.54 6.93 -13.63
N PHE A 173 -9.78 5.66 -13.31
CA PHE A 173 -10.95 5.22 -12.59
C PHE A 173 -10.57 4.80 -11.18
N LEU A 174 -10.98 5.57 -10.17
CA LEU A 174 -10.86 5.17 -8.77
C LEU A 174 -11.66 3.88 -8.52
N SER A 175 -11.08 2.73 -8.86
CA SER A 175 -11.71 1.44 -8.66
C SER A 175 -11.63 1.05 -7.18
N GLU A 176 -12.61 0.25 -6.77
CA GLU A 176 -12.79 -0.18 -5.40
C GLU A 176 -11.51 -0.82 -4.84
N SER A 177 -11.03 -0.27 -3.73
CA SER A 177 -10.12 -0.98 -2.82
C SER A 177 -10.95 -1.97 -2.02
N ALA A 178 -10.65 -3.27 -2.12
CA ALA A 178 -11.38 -4.27 -1.36
C ALA A 178 -10.84 -4.30 0.09
N LYS A 179 -11.23 -3.28 0.88
CA LYS A 179 -10.73 -3.08 2.26
C LYS A 179 -10.98 -4.25 3.20
N GLU A 180 -12.00 -5.07 2.90
CA GLU A 180 -12.28 -6.31 3.63
C GLU A 180 -11.16 -7.36 3.52
N PHE A 181 -10.23 -7.18 2.58
CA PHE A 181 -9.05 -8.01 2.39
C PHE A 181 -7.79 -7.44 3.04
N GLU A 182 -7.87 -6.23 3.64
CA GLU A 182 -6.71 -5.60 4.25
C GLU A 182 -6.42 -6.13 5.65
N GLU A 183 -5.18 -6.53 5.87
CA GLU A 183 -4.64 -6.83 7.18
C GLU A 183 -4.12 -5.55 7.85
N LYS A 184 -4.35 -5.42 9.15
CA LYS A 184 -3.80 -4.31 9.95
C LYS A 184 -2.27 -4.36 9.88
N SER A 185 -1.69 -3.41 9.18
CA SER A 185 -0.26 -3.34 8.89
C SER A 185 0.17 -1.89 8.67
N GLU A 186 1.39 -1.58 9.05
CA GLU A 186 1.99 -0.26 8.89
C GLU A 186 3.36 -0.39 8.22
N PHE A 187 3.66 0.49 7.26
CA PHE A 187 4.95 0.55 6.60
C PHE A 187 5.70 1.79 7.05
N ILE A 188 6.80 1.60 7.77
CA ILE A 188 7.63 2.68 8.28
C ILE A 188 8.86 2.81 7.37
N PRO A 189 8.90 3.80 6.45
CA PRO A 189 10.07 4.00 5.60
C PRO A 189 11.24 4.58 6.40
N THR A 190 12.46 4.34 5.95
CA THR A 190 13.67 4.95 6.54
C THR A 190 13.68 6.48 6.40
N LYS A 191 13.05 6.99 5.34
CA LYS A 191 12.92 8.42 5.07
C LYS A 191 11.45 8.73 4.84
N TRP A 192 10.77 9.19 5.89
CA TRP A 192 9.42 9.76 5.78
C TRP A 192 9.57 11.27 5.66
N GLN A 193 9.18 11.85 4.52
CA GLN A 193 9.13 13.30 4.33
C GLN A 193 7.70 13.71 3.93
N PRO A 194 6.75 13.69 4.86
CA PRO A 194 5.42 14.20 4.58
C PRO A 194 5.50 15.71 4.34
N SER A 195 4.58 16.26 3.55
CA SER A 195 4.43 17.72 3.50
C SER A 195 4.00 18.22 4.90
N SER A 196 4.28 19.49 5.19
CA SER A 196 3.81 20.13 6.43
C SER A 196 2.29 20.00 6.58
N ALA A 197 1.55 20.15 5.48
CA ALA A 197 0.10 19.92 5.43
C ALA A 197 -0.30 18.46 5.74
N ALA A 198 0.40 17.47 5.19
CA ALA A 198 0.10 16.05 5.47
C ALA A 198 0.36 15.70 6.94
N THR A 199 1.46 16.21 7.48
CA THR A 199 1.86 16.07 8.89
C THR A 199 0.82 16.72 9.81
N ALA A 200 0.38 17.93 9.48
CA ALA A 200 -0.65 18.64 10.22
C ALA A 200 -1.99 17.88 10.23
N ASN A 201 -2.43 17.36 9.08
CA ASN A 201 -3.66 16.58 9.00
C ASN A 201 -3.60 15.30 9.84
N GLN A 202 -2.44 14.62 9.88
CA GLN A 202 -2.26 13.44 10.73
C GLN A 202 -2.36 13.80 12.22
N PHE A 203 -1.75 14.92 12.63
CA PHE A 203 -1.85 15.40 14.00
C PHE A 203 -3.29 15.77 14.37
N SER A 204 -4.00 16.49 13.49
CA SER A 204 -5.42 16.81 13.69
C SER A 204 -6.29 15.55 13.82
N GLN A 205 -5.98 14.48 13.08
CA GLN A 205 -6.69 13.21 13.24
C GLN A 205 -6.45 12.60 14.63
N LEU A 206 -5.22 12.63 15.14
CA LEU A 206 -4.92 12.18 16.52
C LEU A 206 -5.66 13.01 17.56
N GLU A 207 -5.84 14.30 17.31
CA GLU A 207 -6.62 15.19 18.17
C GLU A 207 -8.12 14.84 18.14
N PHE A 208 -8.69 14.62 16.95
CA PHE A 208 -10.08 14.14 16.82
C PHE A 208 -10.31 12.79 17.51
N ASP A 209 -9.30 11.91 17.47
CA ASP A 209 -9.35 10.59 18.12
C ASP A 209 -9.06 10.67 19.63
N GLY A 210 -8.74 11.86 20.17
CA GLY A 210 -8.42 12.08 21.58
C GLY A 210 -7.12 11.44 22.05
N LEU A 211 -6.19 11.19 21.13
CA LEU A 211 -4.93 10.48 21.37
C LEU A 211 -3.74 11.42 21.65
N THR A 212 -3.85 12.71 21.33
CA THR A 212 -2.79 13.71 21.53
C THR A 212 -2.17 13.71 22.94
N PRO A 213 -2.92 13.56 24.05
CA PRO A 213 -2.34 13.55 25.39
C PRO A 213 -1.37 12.39 25.66
N ARG A 214 -1.38 11.34 24.83
CA ARG A 214 -0.48 10.19 24.95
C ARG A 214 0.85 10.38 24.22
N LEU A 215 0.96 11.41 23.36
CA LEU A 215 2.12 11.61 22.52
C LEU A 215 3.39 11.93 23.33
N PRO A 216 3.38 12.80 24.37
CA PRO A 216 4.57 13.07 25.17
C PRO A 216 5.14 11.78 25.78
N ASP A 217 4.29 10.98 26.42
CA ASP A 217 4.69 9.70 27.02
C ASP A 217 5.27 8.73 25.98
N ALA A 218 4.62 8.62 24.81
CA ALA A 218 5.06 7.72 23.76
C ALA A 218 6.39 8.14 23.11
N LEU A 219 6.63 9.45 23.00
CA LEU A 219 7.80 10.03 22.35
C LEU A 219 8.96 10.30 23.33
N SER A 220 8.72 10.18 24.64
CA SER A 220 9.74 10.32 25.69
C SER A 220 10.96 9.41 25.51
N ILE A 221 10.79 8.29 24.79
CA ILE A 221 11.86 7.36 24.43
C ILE A 221 12.92 8.06 23.54
N PHE A 222 12.49 9.01 22.72
CA PHE A 222 13.35 9.76 21.80
C PHE A 222 13.70 11.15 22.34
N GLU A 223 12.72 11.85 22.92
CA GLU A 223 12.89 13.20 23.47
C GLU A 223 12.28 13.25 24.89
N PRO A 224 13.07 12.95 25.94
CA PRO A 224 12.57 12.81 27.31
C PRO A 224 11.95 14.09 27.89
N ASP A 225 12.40 15.27 27.43
CA ASP A 225 11.95 16.57 27.93
C ASP A 225 10.77 17.13 27.12
N LEU A 226 10.17 16.32 26.24
CA LEU A 226 8.98 16.68 25.48
C LEU A 226 7.77 16.82 26.42
N ALA A 227 7.27 18.06 26.56
CA ALA A 227 6.11 18.36 27.39
C ALA A 227 4.81 18.30 26.57
N ASP A 228 4.82 18.81 25.34
CA ASP A 228 3.62 18.91 24.51
C ASP A 228 3.94 19.10 23.02
N LEU A 229 2.96 18.86 22.15
CA LEU A 229 3.01 19.07 20.71
C LEU A 229 1.79 19.89 20.27
N ASN A 230 2.00 20.90 19.45
CA ASN A 230 0.93 21.80 18.99
C ASN A 230 1.06 22.10 17.49
N LEU A 231 -0.08 22.30 16.81
CA LEU A 231 -0.07 22.83 15.44
C LEU A 231 -0.03 24.35 15.49
N LEU A 232 1.01 24.94 14.89
CA LEU A 232 1.12 26.38 14.72
C LEU A 232 1.23 26.74 13.25
N SER A 233 0.58 27.84 12.89
CA SER A 233 0.67 28.43 11.56
C SER A 233 1.71 29.56 11.56
N THR A 234 2.81 29.36 10.84
CA THR A 234 3.87 30.35 10.66
C THR A 234 4.00 30.67 9.18
N HIS A 235 3.85 31.94 8.79
CA HIS A 235 3.94 32.38 7.38
C HIS A 235 3.00 31.62 6.41
N GLY A 236 1.83 31.20 6.89
CA GLY A 236 0.84 30.46 6.09
C GLY A 236 1.12 28.97 5.95
N GLN A 237 2.16 28.45 6.61
CA GLN A 237 2.43 27.01 6.70
C GLN A 237 2.10 26.50 8.10
N VAL A 238 1.25 25.47 8.17
CA VAL A 238 0.92 24.77 9.42
C VAL A 238 1.98 23.70 9.67
N THR A 239 2.64 23.78 10.81
CA THR A 239 3.70 22.85 11.22
C THR A 239 3.46 22.39 12.65
N ILE A 240 3.89 21.17 13.00
CA ILE A 240 3.91 20.71 14.38
C ILE A 240 5.07 21.39 15.10
N TRP A 241 4.83 21.88 16.30
CA TRP A 241 5.83 22.43 17.20
C TRP A 241 5.84 21.65 18.50
N ALA A 242 7.02 21.26 18.96
CA ALA A 242 7.28 20.59 20.21
C ALA A 242 7.67 21.60 21.30
N SER A 243 7.09 21.48 22.48
CA SER A 243 7.56 22.16 23.69
C SER A 243 8.54 21.22 24.40
N VAL A 244 9.84 21.53 24.34
CA VAL A 244 10.92 20.70 24.90
C VAL A 244 11.68 21.53 25.93
N GLY A 245 11.67 21.11 27.20
CA GLY A 245 12.36 21.84 28.28
C GLY A 245 11.90 23.31 28.44
N GLY A 246 10.66 23.62 28.05
CA GLY A 246 10.10 24.98 28.07
C GLY A 246 10.45 25.84 26.86
N ILE A 247 11.13 25.28 25.84
CA ILE A 247 11.45 25.95 24.58
C ILE A 247 10.58 25.34 23.48
N LEU A 248 9.96 26.19 22.67
CA LEU A 248 9.16 25.78 21.53
C LEU A 248 10.05 25.59 20.29
N GLN A 249 10.00 24.42 19.66
CA GLN A 249 10.82 24.05 18.51
C GLN A 249 9.96 23.44 17.38
N PRO A 250 10.23 23.74 16.11
CA PRO A 250 9.52 23.14 14.96
C PRO A 250 10.00 21.72 14.64
#